data_AF-A0A9D3Y5F5-F1
#
_entry.id   AF-A0A9D3Y5F5-F1
#
_cell.length_a   1.000
_cell.length_b   1.000
_cell.length_c   1.000
_cell.angle_alpha   90.00
_cell.angle_beta   90.00
_cell.angle_gamma   90.00
#
_symmetry.space_group_name_H-M   'P 1'
#
loop_
_entity.id
_entity.type
_entity.pdbx_description
1 polymer ?
#
loop_
_entity_poly.entity_id
_entity_poly.type
_entity_poly.pdbx_seq_one_letter_code
_entity_poly.pdbx_strand_id
1 'polypeptide(L)'
;MGAEKLKALFPDAFVLALTATATKALQKQIARELQLREPNLITTSIDRPNIKFEVKRRPSVTSGTNVEKTYDFIFGDVLKELNEKLDNYPKTTIYTKLKWCGYGYEEVTRPSIDDELNQSLLQQFVAQLVPVQPK
;
A
#
# COMPACT_ATOMS: atom_id res chain seq x y z
N MET A 1 18.02 4.31 26.02
CA MET A 1 17.59 3.33 27.05
C MET A 1 16.61 2.40 26.39
N GLY A 2 16.87 1.10 26.31
CA GLY A 2 16.00 0.17 25.61
C GLY A 2 14.82 -0.29 26.48
N ALA A 3 13.83 -0.92 25.84
CA ALA A 3 12.59 -1.35 26.49
C ALA A 3 12.82 -2.40 27.59
N GLU A 4 13.93 -3.13 27.54
CA GLU A 4 14.34 -4.16 28.50
C GLU A 4 14.50 -3.63 29.94
N LYS A 5 14.77 -2.33 30.10
CA LYS A 5 14.94 -1.71 31.43
C LYS A 5 13.64 -1.20 32.03
N LEU A 6 12.57 -1.07 31.24
CA LEU A 6 11.29 -0.52 31.71
C LEU A 6 10.66 -1.40 32.79
N LYS A 7 10.70 -2.72 32.63
CA LYS A 7 10.12 -3.64 33.61
C LYS A 7 10.92 -3.72 34.91
N ALA A 8 12.23 -3.47 34.85
CA ALA A 8 13.08 -3.36 36.04
C ALA A 8 12.82 -2.08 36.83
N LEU A 9 12.56 -0.96 36.14
CA LEU A 9 12.25 0.34 36.76
C LEU A 9 10.81 0.42 37.27
N PHE A 10 9.88 -0.25 36.58
CA PHE A 10 8.44 -0.25 36.88
C PHE A 10 7.91 -1.69 36.95
N PRO A 11 8.23 -2.43 38.03
CA PRO A 11 7.89 -3.84 38.14
C PRO A 11 6.38 -4.11 38.05
N ASP A 12 5.56 -3.19 38.53
CA ASP A 12 4.10 -3.34 38.58
C ASP A 12 3.37 -2.83 37.33
N ALA A 13 4.08 -2.20 36.38
CA ALA A 13 3.45 -1.67 35.17
C ALA A 13 3.03 -2.80 34.22
N PHE A 14 1.82 -2.71 33.65
CA PHE A 14 1.38 -3.62 32.60
C PHE A 14 2.09 -3.31 31.28
N VAL A 15 2.52 -4.35 30.58
CA VAL A 15 3.21 -4.23 29.29
C VAL A 15 2.35 -4.90 28.21
N LEU A 16 1.96 -4.11 27.21
CA LEU A 16 1.27 -4.59 26.02
C LEU A 16 2.22 -4.49 24.82
N ALA A 17 2.63 -5.63 24.29
CA ALA A 17 3.45 -5.71 23.09
C ALA A 17 2.58 -6.01 21.87
N LEU A 18 2.56 -5.11 20.89
CA LEU A 18 1.76 -5.23 19.67
C LEU A 18 2.67 -5.48 18.46
N THR A 19 2.34 -6.49 17.67
CA THR A 19 3.05 -6.83 16.44
C THR A 19 2.09 -7.33 15.38
N ALA A 20 2.26 -6.88 14.14
CA ALA A 20 1.48 -7.36 13.01
C ALA A 20 1.94 -8.76 12.55
N THR A 21 3.23 -9.05 12.69
CA THR A 21 3.83 -10.32 12.26
C THR A 21 4.80 -10.81 13.32
N ALA A 22 4.52 -11.95 13.95
CA ALA A 22 5.48 -12.60 14.82
C ALA A 22 5.36 -14.12 14.77
N THR A 23 6.43 -14.77 14.34
CA THR A 23 6.58 -16.21 14.46
C THR A 23 6.61 -16.61 15.93
N LYS A 24 6.32 -17.88 16.25
CA LYS A 24 6.41 -18.38 17.63
C LYS A 24 7.79 -18.14 18.26
N ALA A 25 8.86 -18.19 17.47
CA ALA A 25 10.21 -17.89 17.94
C ALA A 25 10.38 -16.41 18.29
N LEU A 26 9.90 -15.50 17.43
CA LEU A 26 9.95 -14.06 17.68
C LEU A 26 9.07 -13.68 18.89
N GLN A 27 7.90 -14.29 19.06
CA GLN A 27 7.05 -14.08 20.24
C GLN A 27 7.79 -14.42 21.55
N LYS A 28 8.48 -15.56 21.60
CA LYS A 28 9.32 -15.95 22.75
C LYS A 28 10.47 -14.97 22.99
N GLN A 29 11.09 -14.50 21.91
CA GLN A 29 12.17 -13.52 21.99
C GLN A 29 11.66 -12.19 22.58
N ILE A 30 10.54 -11.66 22.08
CA ILE A 30 9.90 -10.44 22.60
C ILE A 30 9.56 -10.60 24.07
N ALA A 31 8.94 -11.72 24.47
CA ALA A 31 8.60 -11.97 25.86
C ALA A 31 9.84 -11.98 26.77
N ARG A 32 10.94 -12.56 26.31
CA ARG A 32 12.22 -12.59 27.05
C ARG A 32 12.84 -11.20 27.15
N GLU A 33 12.92 -10.46 26.04
CA GLU A 33 13.55 -9.14 25.99
C GLU A 33 12.78 -8.10 26.81
N LEU A 34 11.46 -8.19 26.84
CA LEU A 34 10.59 -7.32 27.65
C LEU A 34 10.37 -7.85 29.07
N GLN A 35 11.00 -8.98 29.44
CA GLN A 35 10.86 -9.62 30.75
C GLN A 35 9.39 -9.86 31.16
N LEU A 36 8.55 -10.28 30.20
CA LEU A 36 7.15 -10.58 30.44
C LEU A 36 7.02 -11.87 31.25
N ARG A 37 6.34 -11.79 32.38
CA ARG A 37 6.02 -12.96 33.22
C ARG A 37 4.67 -13.51 32.78
N GLU A 38 4.66 -14.75 32.33
CA GLU A 38 3.46 -15.48 31.89
C GLU A 38 2.51 -14.65 31.00
N PRO A 39 2.98 -14.11 29.85
CA PRO A 39 2.17 -13.22 29.03
C PRO A 39 1.00 -13.96 28.38
N ASN A 40 -0.16 -13.31 28.38
CA ASN A 40 -1.29 -13.73 27.57
C ASN A 40 -1.00 -13.47 26.09
N LEU A 41 -0.87 -14.54 25.31
CA LEU A 41 -0.63 -14.47 23.87
C LEU A 41 -1.96 -14.50 23.11
N ILE A 42 -2.33 -13.38 22.51
CA ILE A 42 -3.53 -13.25 21.68
C ILE A 42 -3.09 -13.16 20.22
N THR A 43 -3.52 -14.11 19.40
CA THR A 43 -3.26 -14.13 17.95
C THR A 43 -4.58 -14.11 17.19
N THR A 44 -4.71 -13.20 16.24
CA THR A 44 -5.88 -13.10 15.37
C THR A 44 -5.58 -13.64 13.98
N SER A 45 -6.62 -14.07 13.26
CA SER A 45 -6.48 -14.45 11.85
C SER A 45 -6.03 -13.25 11.00
N ILE A 46 -5.20 -13.53 10.00
CA ILE A 46 -4.82 -12.57 8.95
C ILE A 46 -5.91 -12.50 7.87
N ASP A 47 -6.78 -13.52 7.79
CA ASP A 47 -7.80 -13.62 6.75
C ASP A 47 -8.80 -12.47 6.81
N ARG A 48 -9.15 -11.95 5.63
CA ARG A 48 -10.10 -10.87 5.42
C ARG A 48 -11.11 -11.34 4.39
N PRO A 49 -12.23 -11.96 4.81
CA PRO A 49 -13.17 -12.60 3.89
C PRO A 49 -13.84 -11.62 2.92
N ASN A 50 -13.75 -10.31 3.19
CA ASN A 50 -14.20 -9.23 2.34
C ASN A 50 -13.16 -8.74 1.32
N ILE A 51 -11.95 -9.33 1.28
CA ILE A 51 -10.91 -9.00 0.30
C ILE A 51 -10.84 -10.12 -0.74
N LYS A 52 -11.05 -9.75 -2.01
CA LYS A 52 -10.88 -10.65 -3.15
C LYS A 52 -9.54 -10.36 -3.83
N PHE A 53 -8.83 -11.41 -4.21
CA PHE A 53 -7.57 -11.30 -4.93
C PHE A 53 -7.77 -11.66 -6.40
N GLU A 54 -7.27 -10.82 -7.29
CA GLU A 54 -7.22 -11.06 -8.73
C GLU A 54 -5.79 -10.81 -9.23
N VAL A 55 -5.29 -11.70 -10.09
CA VAL A 55 -3.96 -11.57 -10.69
C VAL A 55 -4.12 -11.46 -12.21
N LYS A 56 -3.85 -10.26 -12.75
CA LYS A 56 -3.83 -10.01 -14.18
C LYS A 56 -2.39 -9.97 -14.70
N ARG A 57 -2.15 -10.55 -15.87
CA ARG A 57 -0.83 -10.49 -16.52
C ARG A 57 -0.71 -9.16 -17.26
N ARG A 58 0.32 -8.39 -16.93
CA ARG A 58 0.72 -7.25 -17.75
C ARG A 58 1.31 -7.75 -19.08
N PRO A 59 1.02 -7.10 -20.23
CA PRO A 59 1.62 -7.45 -21.50
C PRO A 59 3.16 -7.44 -21.43
N SER A 60 3.75 -8.46 -22.03
CA SER A 60 5.20 -8.55 -22.18
C SER A 60 5.70 -7.54 -23.19
N VAL A 61 6.92 -7.05 -22.97
CA VAL A 61 7.61 -6.17 -23.90
C VAL A 61 8.12 -7.03 -25.06
N THR A 62 7.40 -7.06 -26.17
CA THR A 62 7.89 -7.68 -27.42
C THR A 62 8.82 -6.72 -28.14
N SER A 63 9.71 -7.23 -29.01
CA SER A 63 10.59 -6.43 -29.88
C SER A 63 9.79 -5.31 -30.57
N GLY A 64 9.99 -4.05 -30.15
CA GLY A 64 9.27 -2.88 -30.66
C GLY A 64 8.25 -2.21 -29.70
N THR A 65 7.98 -2.80 -28.53
CA THR A 65 7.09 -2.19 -27.51
C THR A 65 7.91 -1.42 -26.48
N ASN A 66 7.53 -0.19 -26.13
CA ASN A 66 8.15 0.54 -25.01
C ASN A 66 7.55 0.01 -23.68
N VAL A 67 8.40 -0.23 -22.67
CA VAL A 67 7.99 -0.65 -21.32
C VAL A 67 6.92 0.30 -20.74
N GLU A 68 7.03 1.59 -21.03
CA GLU A 68 6.06 2.62 -20.62
C GLU A 68 4.65 2.31 -21.09
N LYS A 69 4.48 1.94 -22.37
CA LYS A 69 3.17 1.59 -22.93
C LYS A 69 2.53 0.36 -22.29
N THR A 70 3.30 -0.47 -21.57
CA THR A 70 2.73 -1.59 -20.81
C THR A 70 1.96 -1.12 -19.57
N TYR A 71 2.18 0.11 -19.10
CA TYR A 71 1.44 0.74 -18.01
C TYR A 71 0.12 1.37 -18.46
N ASP A 72 -0.06 1.62 -19.76
CA ASP A 72 -1.36 2.07 -20.31
C ASP A 72 -2.46 1.03 -20.03
N PHE A 73 -2.11 -0.25 -20.00
CA PHE A 73 -3.02 -1.33 -19.61
C PHE A 73 -3.44 -1.29 -18.13
N ILE A 74 -2.70 -0.56 -17.29
CA ILE A 74 -3.00 -0.41 -15.87
C ILE A 74 -3.72 0.92 -15.65
N PHE A 75 -3.12 2.02 -16.10
CA PHE A 75 -3.66 3.35 -15.88
C PHE A 75 -4.84 3.68 -16.79
N GLY A 76 -4.87 3.17 -18.02
CA GLY A 76 -5.96 3.45 -18.96
C GLY A 76 -7.33 3.04 -18.43
N ASP A 77 -7.44 1.83 -17.86
CA ASP A 77 -8.70 1.36 -17.26
C ASP A 77 -9.10 2.23 -16.05
N VAL A 78 -8.15 2.55 -15.18
CA VAL A 78 -8.38 3.40 -13.99
C VAL A 78 -8.83 4.80 -14.42
N LEU A 79 -8.12 5.43 -15.35
CA LEU A 79 -8.40 6.78 -15.84
C LEU A 79 -9.73 6.86 -16.55
N LYS A 80 -10.04 5.86 -17.38
CA LYS A 80 -11.34 5.75 -18.06
C LYS A 80 -12.46 5.68 -17.03
N GLU A 81 -12.39 4.75 -16.09
CA GLU A 81 -13.44 4.59 -15.08
C GLU A 81 -13.54 5.79 -14.14
N LEU A 82 -12.41 6.42 -13.80
CA LEU A 82 -12.37 7.62 -12.98
C LEU A 82 -13.06 8.79 -13.69
N ASN A 83 -12.80 8.97 -14.99
CA ASN A 83 -13.45 9.99 -15.80
C ASN A 83 -14.96 9.72 -15.97
N GLU A 84 -15.37 8.44 -16.06
CA GLU A 84 -16.79 8.06 -16.16
C GLU A 84 -17.56 8.23 -14.85
N LYS A 85 -16.94 7.92 -13.70
CA LYS A 85 -17.62 7.87 -12.40
C LYS A 85 -17.40 9.11 -11.54
N LEU A 86 -16.34 9.88 -11.78
CA LEU A 86 -15.93 11.07 -11.03
C LEU A 86 -16.07 10.84 -9.51
N ASP A 87 -16.93 11.60 -8.84
CA ASP A 87 -17.16 11.52 -7.39
C ASP A 87 -17.71 10.17 -6.91
N ASN A 88 -18.28 9.36 -7.81
CA ASN A 88 -18.76 8.00 -7.51
C ASN A 88 -17.68 6.93 -7.75
N TYR A 89 -16.47 7.31 -8.14
CA TYR A 89 -15.37 6.36 -8.31
C TYR A 89 -14.95 5.80 -6.94
N PRO A 90 -14.84 4.47 -6.79
CA PRO A 90 -14.49 3.87 -5.51
C PRO A 90 -13.09 4.30 -5.07
N LYS A 91 -12.94 4.57 -3.76
CA LYS A 91 -11.64 4.89 -3.18
C LYS A 91 -10.62 3.79 -3.51
N THR A 92 -9.60 4.15 -4.26
CA THR A 92 -8.62 3.22 -4.82
C THR A 92 -7.21 3.64 -4.44
N THR A 93 -6.32 2.67 -4.26
CA THR A 93 -4.91 2.91 -3.92
C THR A 93 -4.05 2.07 -4.86
N ILE A 94 -3.12 2.73 -5.57
CA ILE A 94 -2.24 2.15 -6.56
C ILE A 94 -0.81 2.24 -6.06
N TYR A 95 -0.25 1.10 -5.64
CA TYR A 95 1.14 1.00 -5.24
C TYR A 95 2.03 0.78 -6.47
N THR A 96 2.92 1.74 -6.78
CA THR A 96 3.85 1.63 -7.91
C THR A 96 5.15 2.39 -7.65
N LYS A 97 6.19 2.18 -8.47
CA LYS A 97 7.46 2.94 -8.34
C LYS A 97 7.23 4.41 -8.72
N LEU A 98 8.01 5.32 -8.13
CA LEU A 98 7.92 6.77 -8.39
C LEU A 98 7.98 7.12 -9.90
N LYS A 99 8.83 6.44 -10.68
CA LYS A 99 8.87 6.60 -12.15
C LYS A 99 7.48 6.47 -12.78
N TRP A 100 6.70 5.48 -12.35
CA TRP A 100 5.39 5.18 -12.92
C TRP A 100 4.30 6.10 -12.39
N CYS A 101 4.48 6.68 -11.19
CA CYS A 101 3.63 7.78 -10.76
C CYS A 101 3.80 9.00 -11.69
N GLY A 102 5.05 9.33 -12.04
CA GLY A 102 5.35 10.37 -13.02
C GLY A 102 4.75 10.09 -14.40
N TYR A 103 4.90 8.85 -14.88
CA TYR A 103 4.26 8.43 -16.14
C TYR A 103 2.74 8.60 -16.12
N GLY A 104 2.06 8.13 -15.07
CA GLY A 104 0.61 8.28 -14.95
C GLY A 104 0.18 9.75 -14.87
N TYR A 105 0.95 10.60 -14.19
CA TYR A 105 0.71 12.05 -14.18
C TYR A 105 0.80 12.65 -15.60
N GLU A 106 1.87 12.31 -16.33
CA GLU A 106 2.08 12.79 -17.70
C GLU A 106 0.94 12.37 -18.63
N GLU A 107 0.45 11.12 -18.51
CA GLU A 107 -0.68 10.62 -19.30
C GLU A 107 -1.98 11.41 -19.07
N VAL A 108 -2.28 11.81 -17.82
CA VAL A 108 -3.47 12.64 -17.52
C VAL A 108 -3.31 14.07 -18.02
N THR A 109 -2.10 14.62 -17.92
CA THR A 109 -1.81 15.99 -18.37
C THR A 109 -1.65 16.11 -19.90
N ARG A 110 -1.69 15.00 -20.64
CA ARG A 110 -1.59 15.04 -22.09
C ARG A 110 -2.80 15.81 -22.65
N PRO A 111 -2.59 16.83 -23.50
CA PRO A 111 -3.67 17.73 -23.92
C PRO A 111 -4.82 16.97 -24.58
N SER A 112 -6.01 17.13 -24.02
CA SER A 112 -7.30 16.72 -24.57
C SER A 112 -8.31 17.86 -24.41
N ILE A 113 -9.49 17.74 -25.02
CA ILE A 113 -10.37 18.84 -25.49
C ILE A 113 -10.92 19.78 -24.37
N ASP A 114 -10.79 19.46 -23.08
CA ASP A 114 -11.34 20.27 -21.95
C ASP A 114 -10.34 20.41 -20.79
N ASP A 115 -9.84 21.64 -20.56
CA ASP A 115 -8.78 21.94 -19.58
C ASP A 115 -9.25 21.91 -18.11
N GLU A 116 -10.51 22.24 -17.80
CA GLU A 116 -11.01 22.28 -16.42
C GLU A 116 -11.30 20.87 -15.89
N LEU A 117 -11.90 20.01 -16.73
CA LEU A 117 -12.15 18.61 -16.40
C LEU A 117 -10.83 17.87 -16.07
N ASN A 118 -9.76 18.20 -16.79
CA ASN A 118 -8.43 17.59 -16.61
C ASN A 118 -7.82 17.89 -15.23
N GLN A 119 -8.03 19.08 -14.65
CA GLN A 119 -7.45 19.40 -13.33
C GLN A 119 -8.11 18.60 -12.20
N SER A 120 -9.44 18.46 -12.23
CA SER A 120 -10.17 17.65 -11.26
C SER A 120 -9.78 16.17 -11.36
N LEU A 121 -9.75 15.65 -12.59
CA LEU A 121 -9.34 14.27 -12.87
C LEU A 121 -7.90 13.99 -12.42
N LEU A 122 -6.98 14.92 -12.68
CA LEU A 122 -5.58 14.85 -12.27
C LEU A 122 -5.46 14.77 -10.74
N GLN A 123 -6.15 15.65 -10.02
CA GLN A 123 -6.14 15.64 -8.57
C GLN A 123 -6.66 14.32 -8.01
N GLN A 124 -7.79 13.83 -8.55
CA GLN A 124 -8.38 12.55 -8.12
C GLN A 124 -7.49 11.35 -8.45
N PHE A 125 -6.80 11.34 -9.58
CA PHE A 125 -5.90 10.26 -9.97
C PHE A 125 -4.63 10.25 -9.12
N VAL A 126 -3.96 11.40 -8.97
CA VAL A 126 -2.71 11.52 -8.20
C VAL A 126 -2.93 11.15 -6.72
N ALA A 127 -4.10 11.48 -6.15
CA ALA A 127 -4.45 11.11 -4.78
C ALA A 127 -4.50 9.58 -4.54
N GLN A 128 -4.57 8.77 -5.59
CA GLN A 128 -4.60 7.30 -5.49
C GLN A 128 -3.20 6.68 -5.54
N LEU A 129 -2.18 7.42 -6.00
CA LEU A 129 -0.83 6.90 -6.22
C LEU A 129 -0.02 6.88 -4.92
N VAL A 130 0.52 5.71 -4.58
CA VAL A 130 1.44 5.55 -3.44
C VAL A 130 2.80 5.07 -3.95
N PRO A 131 3.83 5.93 -3.94
CA PRO A 131 5.16 5.53 -4.40
C PRO A 131 5.77 4.51 -3.45
N VAL A 132 6.15 3.35 -3.99
CA VAL A 132 6.85 2.31 -3.25
C VAL A 132 8.32 2.68 -3.16
N GLN A 133 8.84 2.71 -1.93
CA GLN A 133 10.26 2.96 -1.67
C GLN A 133 11.11 1.81 -2.24
N PRO A 134 12.30 2.11 -2.80
CA PRO A 134 13.23 1.04 -3.20
C PRO A 134 13.56 0.17 -1.98
N LYS A 135 13.64 -1.15 -2.22
CA LYS A 135 14.13 -2.11 -1.23
C LYS A 135 15.64 -1.97 -1.06
#